data_AF-A0A2C5YMF6-F1
#
_entry.id   AF-A0A2C5YMF6-F1
#
_cell.length_a   1.000
_cell.length_b   1.000
_cell.length_c   1.000
_cell.angle_alpha   90.00
_cell.angle_beta   90.00
_cell.angle_gamma   90.00
#
_symmetry.space_group_name_H-M   'P 1'
#
loop_
_entity.id
_entity.type
_entity.pdbx_description
1 polymer ?
#
loop_
_entity_poly.entity_id
_entity_poly.type
_entity_poly.pdbx_seq_one_letter_code
_entity_poly.pdbx_strand_id
1 'polypeptide(L)'
;MATDTAVHDKGLVIPLIDFSRFVSGSPDERLSAARAMLQGFKSAGFIYLKNHPIPAEVLSRTFSRSADFFALPAAEKQALGWTTPEANRGYSALGREKTSVKLDAGQIAEERASVPDLKESLEIGREGHPVHENRWPEEGEGKLRGFRVDMLDFFDRCRDVNYQVMTAIALAMGLEADFFQRFIDACDNQLRLLHYPEVEVDVFRSKPGQVRAGEHTDYGSITLLFQDGRGGLQVKSPTGNFVDATPIEGTIVVNAGDLLARWSNDQIKSTLHRVVEPPRNEGKKYPPRYSIAYFCNPNHDSIIETIPGTYTCEEEKKYEGIKSGDWVQMRLAATY
;
A
#
# COMPACT_ATOMS: atom_id res chain seq x y z
N MET A 1 -2.74 26.40 -10.68
CA MET A 1 -4.12 26.06 -10.24
C MET A 1 -4.02 25.53 -8.82
N ALA A 2 -4.92 25.92 -7.91
CA ALA A 2 -4.89 25.43 -6.54
C ALA A 2 -5.17 23.92 -6.54
N THR A 3 -4.22 23.13 -6.06
CA THR A 3 -4.46 21.71 -5.75
C THR A 3 -5.32 21.64 -4.49
N ASP A 4 -6.47 20.98 -4.58
CA ASP A 4 -7.25 20.63 -3.39
C ASP A 4 -6.35 19.84 -2.42
N THR A 5 -6.66 19.90 -1.13
CA THR A 5 -5.87 19.22 -0.10
C THR A 5 -6.75 18.22 0.64
N ALA A 6 -6.33 16.96 0.69
CA ALA A 6 -7.02 15.88 1.41
C ALA A 6 -6.76 15.96 2.91
N VAL A 7 -5.52 16.26 3.30
CA VAL A 7 -5.10 16.41 4.71
C VAL A 7 -4.25 17.66 4.86
N HIS A 8 -4.61 18.52 5.79
CA HIS A 8 -3.83 19.69 6.17
C HIS A 8 -3.85 19.84 7.70
N ASP A 9 -2.89 19.22 8.37
CA ASP A 9 -2.79 19.28 9.83
C ASP A 9 -1.35 19.02 10.29
N LYS A 10 -0.93 19.64 11.40
CA LYS A 10 0.40 19.50 12.03
C LYS A 10 1.58 19.55 11.04
N GLY A 11 1.50 20.44 10.05
CA GLY A 11 2.53 20.62 9.02
C GLY A 11 2.60 19.51 7.95
N LEU A 12 1.69 18.54 7.99
CA LEU A 12 1.49 17.55 6.93
C LEU A 12 0.45 18.07 5.94
N VAL A 13 0.81 18.09 4.66
CA VAL A 13 -0.07 18.46 3.55
C VAL A 13 -0.11 17.30 2.57
N ILE A 14 -1.25 16.59 2.50
CA ILE A 14 -1.47 15.54 1.51
C ILE A 14 -2.40 16.09 0.43
N PRO A 15 -1.94 16.26 -0.82
CA PRO A 15 -2.76 16.84 -1.88
C PRO A 15 -3.83 15.87 -2.37
N LEU A 16 -4.98 16.41 -2.76
CA LEU A 16 -6.03 15.72 -3.51
C LEU A 16 -5.91 16.09 -4.98
N ILE A 17 -5.55 15.11 -5.80
CA ILE A 17 -5.18 15.29 -7.21
C ILE A 17 -6.24 14.63 -8.08
N ASP A 18 -6.75 15.37 -9.07
CA ASP A 18 -7.60 14.82 -10.12
C ASP A 18 -6.75 14.06 -11.14
N PHE A 19 -6.81 12.73 -11.09
CA PHE A 19 -5.97 11.87 -11.91
C PHE A 19 -6.39 11.83 -13.38
N SER A 20 -7.65 12.14 -13.69
CA SER A 20 -8.12 12.23 -15.07
C SER A 20 -7.37 13.30 -15.87
N ARG A 21 -6.91 14.37 -15.21
CA ARG A 21 -6.07 15.40 -15.85
C ARG A 21 -4.71 14.88 -16.30
N PHE A 22 -4.19 13.84 -15.65
CA PHE A 22 -2.98 13.16 -16.09
C PHE A 22 -3.27 12.16 -17.21
N VAL A 23 -4.33 11.36 -17.06
CA VAL A 23 -4.64 10.24 -17.95
C VAL A 23 -5.21 10.70 -19.30
N SER A 24 -6.11 11.70 -19.29
CA SER A 24 -6.85 12.15 -20.47
C SER A 24 -6.82 13.67 -20.69
N GLY A 25 -6.03 14.41 -19.91
CA GLY A 25 -5.89 15.87 -20.06
C GLY A 25 -4.97 16.27 -21.21
N SER A 26 -4.90 17.58 -21.46
CA SER A 26 -3.93 18.16 -22.42
C SER A 26 -2.48 17.95 -21.95
N PRO A 27 -1.46 18.14 -22.80
CA PRO A 27 -0.05 18.05 -22.39
C PRO A 27 0.30 18.92 -21.17
N ASP A 28 -0.24 20.14 -21.08
CA ASP A 28 -0.01 21.05 -19.95
C ASP A 28 -0.69 20.56 -18.67
N GLU A 29 -1.91 20.01 -18.79
CA GLU A 29 -2.63 19.45 -17.65
C GLU A 29 -1.94 18.20 -17.13
N ARG A 30 -1.47 17.35 -18.04
CA ARG A 30 -0.71 16.15 -17.72
C ARG A 30 0.57 16.48 -16.98
N LEU A 31 1.35 17.44 -17.48
CA LEU A 31 2.57 17.87 -16.81
C LEU A 31 2.28 18.57 -15.46
N SER A 32 1.22 19.37 -15.38
CA SER A 32 0.82 20.01 -14.12
C SER A 32 0.40 18.99 -13.06
N ALA A 33 -0.37 17.96 -13.44
CA ALA A 33 -0.78 16.89 -12.53
C ALA A 33 0.43 16.05 -12.08
N ALA A 34 1.32 15.69 -13.02
CA ALA A 34 2.57 15.00 -12.73
C ALA A 34 3.44 15.75 -11.71
N ARG A 35 3.63 17.06 -11.89
CA ARG A 35 4.37 17.91 -10.94
C ARG A 35 3.71 17.97 -9.56
N ALA A 36 2.38 18.04 -9.50
CA ALA A 36 1.66 18.01 -8.24
C ALA A 36 1.84 16.67 -7.51
N MET A 37 1.80 15.54 -8.24
CA MET A 37 2.03 14.21 -7.69
C MET A 37 3.45 14.09 -7.14
N LEU A 38 4.46 14.45 -7.93
CA LEU A 38 5.86 14.42 -7.49
C LEU A 38 6.06 15.31 -6.25
N GLN A 39 5.50 16.51 -6.24
CA GLN A 39 5.60 17.40 -5.08
C GLN A 39 4.95 16.79 -3.83
N GLY A 40 3.81 16.10 -3.96
CA GLY A 40 3.19 15.36 -2.87
C GLY A 40 4.10 14.26 -2.31
N PHE A 41 4.72 13.47 -3.20
CA PHE A 41 5.69 12.44 -2.82
C PHE A 41 6.98 13.01 -2.18
N LYS A 42 7.48 14.16 -2.67
CA LYS A 42 8.66 14.83 -2.09
C LYS A 42 8.37 15.45 -0.72
N SER A 43 7.14 15.91 -0.47
CA SER A 43 6.79 16.64 0.75
C SER A 43 6.22 15.76 1.84
N ALA A 44 5.14 15.03 1.55
CA ALA A 44 4.42 14.17 2.48
C ALA A 44 4.71 12.68 2.29
N GLY A 45 5.19 12.27 1.11
CA GLY A 45 5.28 10.85 0.73
C GLY A 45 3.93 10.21 0.42
N PHE A 46 2.85 11.00 0.47
CA PHE A 46 1.45 10.58 0.30
C PHE A 46 0.72 11.56 -0.63
N ILE A 47 -0.24 11.05 -1.40
CA ILE A 47 -1.22 11.80 -2.21
C ILE A 47 -2.58 11.08 -2.17
N TYR A 48 -3.65 11.81 -2.47
CA TYR A 48 -4.96 11.22 -2.80
C TYR A 48 -5.23 11.42 -4.29
N LEU A 49 -5.68 10.37 -4.97
CA LEU A 49 -6.10 10.42 -6.37
C LEU A 49 -7.62 10.28 -6.45
N LYS A 50 -8.31 11.29 -6.98
CA LYS A 50 -9.72 11.22 -7.41
C LYS A 50 -9.81 11.03 -8.92
N ASN A 51 -10.99 10.62 -9.41
CA ASN A 51 -11.24 10.41 -10.85
C ASN A 51 -10.21 9.45 -11.51
N HIS A 52 -9.84 8.41 -10.78
CA HIS A 52 -8.96 7.34 -11.27
C HIS A 52 -9.71 6.40 -12.23
N PRO A 53 -9.02 5.65 -13.10
CA PRO A 53 -9.66 4.86 -14.15
C PRO A 53 -10.37 3.58 -13.67
N ILE A 54 -10.21 3.19 -12.39
CA ILE A 54 -10.91 2.02 -11.82
C ILE A 54 -12.39 2.35 -11.62
N PRO A 55 -13.34 1.63 -12.26
CA PRO A 55 -14.76 1.89 -12.10
C PRO A 55 -15.26 1.62 -10.68
N ALA A 56 -16.25 2.40 -10.22
CA ALA A 56 -16.79 2.29 -8.87
C ALA A 56 -17.43 0.92 -8.58
N GLU A 57 -18.09 0.33 -9.59
CA GLU A 57 -18.68 -1.00 -9.51
C GLU A 57 -17.65 -2.11 -9.35
N VAL A 58 -16.47 -1.96 -9.98
CA VAL A 58 -15.35 -2.90 -9.80
C VAL A 58 -14.83 -2.79 -8.37
N LEU A 59 -14.57 -1.58 -7.89
CA LEU A 59 -14.08 -1.37 -6.52
C LEU A 59 -15.07 -1.91 -5.48
N SER A 60 -16.37 -1.60 -5.63
CA SER A 60 -17.43 -2.10 -4.76
C SER A 60 -17.51 -3.63 -4.77
N ARG A 61 -17.42 -4.24 -5.96
CA ARG A 61 -17.37 -5.71 -6.11
C ARG A 61 -16.14 -6.29 -5.40
N THR A 62 -14.96 -5.72 -5.57
CA THR A 62 -13.73 -6.20 -4.91
C THR A 62 -13.84 -6.14 -3.38
N PHE A 63 -14.36 -5.05 -2.82
CA PHE A 63 -14.63 -4.96 -1.37
C PHE A 63 -15.65 -6.00 -0.90
N SER A 64 -16.73 -6.24 -1.67
CA SER A 64 -17.71 -7.28 -1.35
C SER A 64 -17.08 -8.67 -1.36
N ARG A 65 -16.28 -8.99 -2.38
CA ARG A 65 -15.56 -10.27 -2.46
C ARG A 65 -14.58 -10.46 -1.31
N SER A 66 -13.87 -9.39 -0.94
CA SER A 66 -12.99 -9.40 0.23
C SER A 66 -13.77 -9.73 1.51
N ALA A 67 -14.92 -9.08 1.72
CA ALA A 67 -15.78 -9.34 2.87
C ALA A 67 -16.32 -10.79 2.87
N ASP A 68 -16.76 -11.31 1.72
CA ASP A 68 -17.22 -12.68 1.58
C ASP A 68 -16.11 -13.71 1.88
N PHE A 69 -14.87 -13.43 1.46
CA PHE A 69 -13.71 -14.27 1.81
C PHE A 69 -13.46 -14.29 3.32
N PHE A 70 -13.42 -13.13 3.98
CA PHE A 70 -13.15 -13.08 5.42
C PHE A 70 -14.28 -13.64 6.28
N ALA A 71 -15.49 -13.75 5.73
CA ALA A 71 -16.63 -14.41 6.34
C ALA A 71 -16.57 -15.95 6.28
N LEU A 72 -15.62 -16.54 5.54
CA LEU A 72 -15.41 -17.99 5.52
C LEU A 72 -15.09 -18.55 6.92
N PRO A 73 -15.44 -19.83 7.18
CA PRO A 73 -14.97 -20.53 8.36
C PRO A 73 -13.45 -20.47 8.50
N ALA A 74 -12.97 -20.36 9.74
CA ALA A 74 -11.53 -20.23 10.02
C ALA A 74 -10.71 -21.36 9.39
N ALA A 75 -11.21 -22.60 9.39
CA ALA A 75 -10.51 -23.74 8.80
C ALA A 75 -10.25 -23.57 7.29
N GLU A 76 -11.22 -23.02 6.54
CA GLU A 76 -11.10 -22.78 5.10
C GLU A 76 -10.07 -21.68 4.82
N LYS A 77 -10.09 -20.59 5.59
CA LYS A 77 -9.07 -19.52 5.48
C LYS A 77 -7.67 -20.05 5.80
N GLN A 78 -7.53 -20.84 6.87
CA GLN A 78 -6.24 -21.40 7.29
C GLN A 78 -5.66 -22.41 6.29
N ALA A 79 -6.51 -23.14 5.56
CA ALA A 79 -6.06 -24.03 4.49
C ALA A 79 -5.30 -23.28 3.37
N LEU A 80 -5.60 -21.99 3.20
CA LEU A 80 -4.96 -21.08 2.24
C LEU A 80 -3.80 -20.28 2.87
N GLY A 81 -3.29 -20.71 4.02
CA GLY A 81 -2.36 -19.94 4.83
C GLY A 81 -1.11 -19.44 4.08
N TRP A 82 -0.65 -18.26 4.47
CA TRP A 82 0.61 -17.69 3.98
C TRP A 82 1.79 -18.60 4.35
N THR A 83 2.70 -18.82 3.40
CA THR A 83 3.76 -19.84 3.52
C THR A 83 5.14 -19.25 3.81
N THR A 84 5.75 -18.56 2.85
CA THR A 84 7.12 -18.06 2.96
C THR A 84 7.26 -16.62 2.46
N PRO A 85 8.29 -15.86 2.92
CA PRO A 85 8.55 -14.49 2.46
C PRO A 85 8.74 -14.39 0.94
N GLU A 86 9.32 -15.41 0.32
CA GLU A 86 9.59 -15.43 -1.13
C GLU A 86 8.29 -15.59 -1.93
N ALA A 87 7.36 -16.41 -1.43
CA ALA A 87 6.06 -16.58 -2.06
C ALA A 87 5.15 -15.37 -1.83
N ASN A 88 5.13 -14.87 -0.59
CA ASN A 88 4.29 -13.77 -0.11
C ASN A 88 2.82 -13.83 -0.60
N ARG A 89 2.19 -14.99 -0.46
CA ARG A 89 0.84 -15.29 -0.95
C ARG A 89 0.08 -16.15 0.06
N GLY A 90 -1.23 -15.96 0.15
CA GLY A 90 -2.11 -16.73 1.03
C GLY A 90 -2.62 -15.93 2.23
N TYR A 91 -3.27 -16.61 3.16
CA TYR A 91 -3.98 -16.01 4.29
C TYR A 91 -3.11 -15.87 5.55
N SER A 92 -3.17 -14.71 6.19
CA SER A 92 -2.54 -14.46 7.49
C SER A 92 -3.60 -14.14 8.54
N ALA A 93 -3.64 -14.97 9.59
CA ALA A 93 -4.63 -14.88 10.65
C ALA A 93 -4.36 -13.75 11.63
N LEU A 94 -5.39 -13.41 12.40
CA LEU A 94 -5.31 -12.38 13.44
C LEU A 94 -4.17 -12.66 14.43
N GLY A 95 -3.31 -11.67 14.58
CA GLY A 95 -2.14 -11.69 15.44
C GLY A 95 -0.95 -12.54 14.97
N ARG A 96 -0.98 -13.07 13.74
CA ARG A 96 0.20 -13.65 13.10
C ARG A 96 1.19 -12.58 12.66
N GLU A 97 0.69 -11.41 12.24
CA GLU A 97 1.50 -10.30 11.74
C GLU A 97 1.76 -9.26 12.83
N LYS A 98 3.00 -8.75 12.86
CA LYS A 98 3.36 -7.50 13.53
C LYS A 98 4.20 -6.65 12.59
N THR A 99 3.66 -5.53 12.14
CA THR A 99 4.46 -4.58 11.36
C THR A 99 5.47 -3.88 12.28
N SER A 100 6.73 -3.82 11.86
CA SER A 100 7.84 -3.26 12.62
C SER A 100 8.56 -2.16 11.82
N VAL A 101 9.03 -1.13 12.52
CA VAL A 101 9.96 -0.12 12.00
C VAL A 101 11.42 -0.54 12.16
N LYS A 102 11.68 -1.65 12.85
CA LYS A 102 13.01 -2.12 13.21
C LYS A 102 13.56 -3.04 12.13
N LEU A 103 14.87 -2.92 11.89
CA LEU A 103 15.62 -3.78 10.98
C LEU A 103 16.55 -4.75 11.73
N ASP A 104 16.75 -4.53 13.04
CA ASP A 104 17.56 -5.39 13.89
C ASP A 104 16.76 -6.62 14.36
N ALA A 105 17.33 -7.81 14.19
CA ALA A 105 16.66 -9.08 14.47
C ALA A 105 16.26 -9.24 15.96
N GLY A 106 17.07 -8.72 16.90
CA GLY A 106 16.76 -8.78 18.33
C GLY A 106 15.57 -7.89 18.69
N GLN A 107 15.52 -6.68 18.14
CA GLN A 107 14.41 -5.74 18.36
C GLN A 107 13.11 -6.18 17.67
N ILE A 108 13.21 -6.80 16.50
CA ILE A 108 12.06 -7.40 15.80
C ILE A 108 11.42 -8.49 16.67
N ALA A 109 12.21 -9.35 17.31
CA ALA A 109 11.69 -10.42 18.17
C ALA A 109 10.94 -9.88 19.39
N GLU A 110 11.43 -8.79 20.00
CA GLU A 110 10.76 -8.13 21.12
C GLU A 110 9.42 -7.51 20.69
N GLU A 111 9.38 -6.83 19.54
CA GLU A 111 8.13 -6.27 19.01
C GLU A 111 7.13 -7.36 18.60
N ARG A 112 7.59 -8.50 18.05
CA ARG A 112 6.73 -9.65 17.76
C ARG A 112 6.14 -10.28 19.03
N ALA A 113 6.84 -10.22 20.15
CA ALA A 113 6.34 -10.70 21.44
C ALA A 113 5.35 -9.72 22.11
N SER A 114 5.15 -8.53 21.54
CA SER A 114 4.25 -7.50 22.04
C SER A 114 2.79 -7.72 21.61
N VAL A 115 1.91 -6.74 21.87
CA VAL A 115 0.48 -6.80 21.55
C VAL A 115 0.27 -6.94 20.03
N PRO A 116 -0.35 -8.04 19.54
CA PRO A 116 -0.52 -8.29 18.12
C PRO A 116 -1.46 -7.28 17.45
N ASP A 117 -1.30 -7.10 16.13
CA ASP A 117 -2.18 -6.24 15.34
C ASP A 117 -3.57 -6.89 15.17
N LEU A 118 -4.65 -6.10 15.31
CA LEU A 118 -6.03 -6.58 15.16
C LEU A 118 -6.49 -6.59 13.70
N LYS A 119 -5.86 -7.44 12.90
CA LYS A 119 -6.17 -7.60 11.47
C LYS A 119 -5.94 -9.03 11.01
N GLU A 120 -6.64 -9.42 9.97
CA GLU A 120 -6.34 -10.59 9.13
C GLU A 120 -6.18 -10.14 7.67
N SER A 121 -5.42 -10.90 6.88
CA SER A 121 -5.15 -10.55 5.47
C SER A 121 -5.16 -11.75 4.54
N LEU A 122 -5.32 -11.46 3.24
CA LEU A 122 -5.08 -12.39 2.14
C LEU A 122 -4.19 -11.68 1.10
N GLU A 123 -3.02 -12.25 0.82
CA GLU A 123 -2.11 -11.77 -0.23
C GLU A 123 -2.26 -12.57 -1.53
N ILE A 124 -2.36 -11.83 -2.64
CA ILE A 124 -2.50 -12.35 -4.01
C ILE A 124 -1.43 -11.66 -4.88
N GLY A 125 -0.56 -12.46 -5.52
CA GLY A 125 0.42 -11.93 -6.46
C GLY A 125 -0.04 -12.10 -7.91
N ARG A 126 0.84 -11.80 -8.87
CA ARG A 126 0.54 -12.04 -10.29
C ARG A 126 0.30 -13.52 -10.57
N GLU A 127 -0.67 -13.78 -11.43
CA GLU A 127 -0.96 -15.12 -11.96
C GLU A 127 0.16 -15.57 -12.91
N GLY A 128 0.43 -16.88 -12.97
CA GLY A 128 1.46 -17.44 -13.86
C GLY A 128 2.91 -17.16 -13.44
N HIS A 129 3.15 -16.76 -12.18
CA HIS A 129 4.52 -16.68 -11.65
C HIS A 129 5.16 -18.09 -11.66
N PRO A 130 6.41 -18.25 -12.14
CA PRO A 130 6.98 -19.56 -12.46
C PRO A 130 7.18 -20.49 -11.25
N VAL A 131 7.28 -19.93 -10.05
CA VAL A 131 7.62 -20.66 -8.82
C VAL A 131 6.52 -20.58 -7.75
N HIS A 132 5.65 -19.58 -7.80
CA HIS A 132 4.79 -19.22 -6.67
C HIS A 132 3.36 -19.01 -7.15
N GLU A 133 2.53 -20.02 -6.96
CA GLU A 133 1.12 -19.97 -7.30
C GLU A 133 0.31 -19.23 -6.24
N ASN A 134 -0.78 -18.59 -6.67
CA ASN A 134 -1.76 -17.98 -5.77
C ASN A 134 -2.60 -19.06 -5.07
N ARG A 135 -2.93 -18.82 -3.79
CA ARG A 135 -3.74 -19.74 -2.98
C ARG A 135 -5.22 -19.32 -3.01
N TRP A 136 -5.95 -19.84 -4.00
CA TRP A 136 -7.35 -19.46 -4.24
C TRP A 136 -8.33 -20.26 -3.37
N PRO A 137 -9.40 -19.62 -2.85
CA PRO A 137 -10.48 -20.34 -2.19
C PRO A 137 -11.29 -21.18 -3.17
N GLU A 138 -11.98 -22.20 -2.65
CA GLU A 138 -12.96 -22.94 -3.44
C GLU A 138 -14.16 -22.04 -3.76
N GLU A 139 -14.48 -21.87 -5.04
CA GLU A 139 -15.52 -20.94 -5.45
C GLU A 139 -16.95 -21.52 -5.36
N GLY A 140 -17.10 -22.83 -5.62
CA GLY A 140 -18.38 -23.54 -5.57
C GLY A 140 -19.54 -22.80 -6.26
N GLU A 141 -20.76 -23.02 -5.76
CA GLU A 141 -21.96 -22.23 -6.14
C GLU A 141 -22.27 -21.11 -5.13
N GLY A 142 -21.37 -20.86 -4.18
CA GLY A 142 -21.56 -19.93 -3.08
C GLY A 142 -21.19 -18.47 -3.40
N LYS A 143 -21.07 -17.66 -2.35
CA LYS A 143 -20.71 -16.23 -2.46
C LYS A 143 -19.33 -15.97 -3.05
N LEU A 144 -18.44 -16.97 -3.07
CA LEU A 144 -17.11 -16.87 -3.67
C LEU A 144 -17.07 -17.21 -5.16
N ARG A 145 -18.19 -17.56 -5.79
CA ARG A 145 -18.24 -17.77 -7.24
C ARG A 145 -17.76 -16.53 -8.00
N GLY A 146 -16.67 -16.67 -8.75
CA GLY A 146 -16.01 -15.59 -9.49
C GLY A 146 -14.97 -14.80 -8.69
N PHE A 147 -14.62 -15.21 -7.48
CA PHE A 147 -13.63 -14.52 -6.63
C PHE A 147 -12.28 -14.34 -7.34
N ARG A 148 -11.73 -15.41 -7.93
CA ARG A 148 -10.44 -15.38 -8.64
C ARG A 148 -10.48 -14.42 -9.81
N VAL A 149 -11.51 -14.51 -10.65
CA VAL A 149 -11.65 -13.65 -11.84
C VAL A 149 -11.77 -12.18 -11.43
N ASP A 150 -12.57 -11.87 -10.42
CA ASP A 150 -12.76 -10.50 -9.93
C ASP A 150 -11.45 -9.94 -9.31
N MET A 151 -10.71 -10.75 -8.55
CA MET A 151 -9.44 -10.32 -7.96
C MET A 151 -8.35 -10.11 -9.02
N LEU A 152 -8.30 -10.94 -10.06
CA LEU A 152 -7.34 -10.78 -11.16
C LEU A 152 -7.67 -9.56 -12.04
N ASP A 153 -8.94 -9.30 -12.34
CA ASP A 153 -9.36 -8.05 -13.02
C ASP A 153 -8.96 -6.82 -12.20
N PHE A 154 -9.17 -6.85 -10.88
CA PHE A 154 -8.75 -5.74 -10.01
C PHE A 154 -7.23 -5.59 -9.92
N PHE A 155 -6.49 -6.70 -9.87
CA PHE A 155 -5.02 -6.71 -9.89
C PHE A 155 -4.48 -6.04 -11.15
N ASP A 156 -4.99 -6.41 -12.33
CA ASP A 156 -4.57 -5.82 -13.60
C ASP A 156 -4.91 -4.32 -13.71
N ARG A 157 -6.07 -3.90 -13.21
CA ARG A 157 -6.42 -2.47 -13.15
C ARG A 157 -5.50 -1.68 -12.22
N CYS A 158 -5.13 -2.25 -11.08
CA CYS A 158 -4.15 -1.64 -10.17
C CYS A 158 -2.77 -1.55 -10.82
N ARG A 159 -2.34 -2.58 -11.58
CA ARG A 159 -1.11 -2.52 -12.40
C ARG A 159 -1.15 -1.35 -13.38
N ASP A 160 -2.28 -1.15 -14.06
CA ASP A 160 -2.40 -0.06 -15.03
C ASP A 160 -2.34 1.33 -14.35
N VAL A 161 -2.93 1.48 -13.16
CA VAL A 161 -2.76 2.69 -12.34
C VAL A 161 -1.30 2.88 -11.91
N ASN A 162 -0.61 1.82 -11.51
CA ASN A 162 0.81 1.87 -11.16
C ASN A 162 1.67 2.40 -12.31
N TYR A 163 1.49 1.88 -13.53
CA TYR A 163 2.20 2.39 -14.71
C TYR A 163 1.98 3.90 -14.89
N GLN A 164 0.74 4.36 -14.80
CA GLN A 164 0.41 5.78 -14.97
C GLN A 164 1.05 6.65 -13.88
N VAL A 165 1.03 6.21 -12.61
CA VAL A 165 1.68 6.95 -11.50
C VAL A 165 3.20 7.02 -11.71
N MET A 166 3.84 5.93 -12.09
CA MET A 166 5.28 5.91 -12.34
C MET A 166 5.66 6.78 -13.56
N THR A 167 4.87 6.76 -14.64
CA THR A 167 5.05 7.69 -15.77
C THR A 167 4.88 9.15 -15.35
N ALA A 168 3.95 9.45 -14.43
CA ALA A 168 3.79 10.80 -13.90
C ALA A 168 5.05 11.27 -13.14
N ILE A 169 5.63 10.39 -12.32
CA ILE A 169 6.88 10.66 -11.61
C ILE A 169 8.01 10.92 -12.62
N ALA A 170 8.17 10.06 -13.64
CA ALA A 170 9.22 10.21 -14.65
C ALA A 170 9.12 11.57 -15.39
N LEU A 171 7.93 11.90 -15.89
CA LEU A 171 7.67 13.17 -16.58
C LEU A 171 7.96 14.38 -15.68
N ALA A 172 7.56 14.34 -14.42
CA ALA A 172 7.79 15.43 -13.48
C ALA A 172 9.27 15.59 -13.09
N MET A 173 10.06 14.52 -13.18
CA MET A 173 11.50 14.52 -12.98
C MET A 173 12.29 14.90 -14.24
N GLY A 174 11.61 15.10 -15.38
CA GLY A 174 12.25 15.40 -16.66
C GLY A 174 12.91 14.20 -17.33
N LEU A 175 12.48 12.99 -16.97
CA LEU A 175 12.90 11.73 -17.60
C LEU A 175 11.95 11.36 -18.75
N GLU A 176 12.36 10.40 -19.57
CA GLU A 176 11.49 9.78 -20.57
C GLU A 176 10.25 9.17 -19.89
N ALA A 177 9.08 9.28 -20.55
CA ALA A 177 7.80 8.89 -19.97
C ALA A 177 7.73 7.39 -19.60
N ASP A 178 8.47 6.56 -20.30
CA ASP A 178 8.57 5.11 -20.13
C ASP A 178 9.78 4.67 -19.30
N PHE A 179 10.52 5.60 -18.68
CA PHE A 179 11.75 5.32 -17.93
C PHE A 179 11.60 4.15 -16.94
N PHE A 180 10.48 4.10 -16.22
CA PHE A 180 10.21 3.05 -15.24
C PHE A 180 9.67 1.75 -15.84
N GLN A 181 9.17 1.75 -17.08
CA GLN A 181 8.39 0.64 -17.64
C GLN A 181 9.15 -0.69 -17.59
N ARG A 182 10.42 -0.69 -18.03
CA ARG A 182 11.30 -1.87 -17.99
C ARG A 182 11.57 -2.43 -16.58
N PHE A 183 11.30 -1.63 -15.55
CA PHE A 183 11.50 -2.01 -14.17
C PHE A 183 10.23 -2.50 -13.50
N ILE A 184 9.05 -2.38 -14.11
CA ILE A 184 7.76 -2.78 -13.50
C ILE A 184 6.89 -3.65 -14.43
N ASP A 185 7.40 -4.01 -15.61
CA ASP A 185 6.69 -4.78 -16.64
C ASP A 185 6.40 -6.24 -16.27
N ALA A 186 7.20 -6.85 -15.39
CA ALA A 186 6.96 -8.20 -14.88
C ALA A 186 5.77 -8.25 -13.89
N CYS A 187 5.35 -7.09 -13.36
CA CYS A 187 4.23 -6.96 -12.45
C CYS A 187 4.39 -7.80 -11.16
N ASP A 188 5.57 -7.77 -10.54
CA ASP A 188 5.85 -8.44 -9.25
C ASP A 188 5.20 -7.69 -8.06
N ASN A 189 3.93 -7.33 -8.22
CA ASN A 189 3.10 -6.62 -7.26
C ASN A 189 2.34 -7.59 -6.36
N GLN A 190 1.80 -7.08 -5.25
CA GLN A 190 1.02 -7.86 -4.28
C GLN A 190 -0.29 -7.14 -3.95
N LEU A 191 -1.41 -7.79 -4.20
CA LEU A 191 -2.74 -7.37 -3.77
C LEU A 191 -3.02 -7.97 -2.40
N ARG A 192 -3.08 -7.12 -1.36
CA ARG A 192 -3.42 -7.50 0.00
C ARG A 192 -4.83 -7.03 0.34
N LEU A 193 -5.72 -8.00 0.54
CA LEU A 193 -7.03 -7.76 1.15
C LEU A 193 -6.85 -7.70 2.67
N LEU A 194 -7.43 -6.70 3.33
CA LEU A 194 -7.33 -6.52 4.78
C LEU A 194 -8.72 -6.44 5.41
N HIS A 195 -8.92 -7.23 6.46
CA HIS A 195 -10.07 -7.15 7.34
C HIS A 195 -9.62 -6.89 8.76
N TYR A 196 -10.18 -5.84 9.35
CA TYR A 196 -10.02 -5.49 10.75
C TYR A 196 -11.35 -5.79 11.43
N PRO A 197 -11.46 -6.87 12.22
CA PRO A 197 -12.71 -7.29 12.82
C PRO A 197 -13.37 -6.21 13.69
N GLU A 198 -14.66 -6.42 13.97
CA GLU A 198 -15.33 -5.70 15.05
C GLU A 198 -14.57 -5.87 16.36
N VAL A 199 -14.42 -4.79 17.12
CA VAL A 199 -13.65 -4.79 18.36
C VAL A 199 -14.30 -3.86 19.38
N GLU A 200 -14.41 -4.30 20.64
CA GLU A 200 -14.86 -3.45 21.75
C GLU A 200 -13.88 -2.29 21.96
N VAL A 201 -14.41 -1.09 22.21
CA VAL A 201 -13.57 0.10 22.48
C VAL A 201 -12.61 -0.14 23.65
N ASP A 202 -13.05 -0.90 24.66
CA ASP A 202 -12.26 -1.19 25.85
C ASP A 202 -11.03 -2.08 25.57
N VAL A 203 -10.93 -2.74 24.40
CA VAL A 203 -9.71 -3.48 24.02
C VAL A 203 -8.53 -2.53 23.86
N PHE A 204 -8.73 -1.35 23.28
CA PHE A 204 -7.67 -0.34 23.13
C PHE A 204 -7.27 0.30 24.48
N ARG A 205 -8.21 0.37 25.42
CA ARG A 205 -7.98 0.92 26.77
C ARG A 205 -7.29 -0.07 27.70
N SER A 206 -7.69 -1.34 27.64
CA SER A 206 -7.19 -2.40 28.52
C SER A 206 -5.83 -2.94 28.09
N LYS A 207 -5.44 -2.74 26.83
CA LYS A 207 -4.13 -3.14 26.28
C LYS A 207 -3.40 -1.92 25.73
N PRO A 208 -2.62 -1.21 26.56
CA PRO A 208 -1.80 -0.09 26.10
C PRO A 208 -0.94 -0.48 24.90
N GLY A 209 -0.95 0.35 23.85
CA GLY A 209 -0.21 0.09 22.61
C GLY A 209 -0.95 -0.80 21.60
N GLN A 210 -2.16 -1.28 21.90
CA GLN A 210 -3.00 -1.98 20.93
C GLN A 210 -3.32 -1.07 19.75
N VAL A 211 -3.13 -1.60 18.55
CA VAL A 211 -3.45 -0.96 17.27
C VAL A 211 -4.11 -1.96 16.32
N ARG A 212 -4.72 -1.45 15.25
CA ARG A 212 -5.25 -2.26 14.15
C ARG A 212 -4.13 -2.66 13.19
N ALA A 213 -3.19 -1.76 12.93
CA ALA A 213 -1.90 -2.05 12.29
C ALA A 213 -0.81 -1.15 12.91
N GLY A 214 0.35 -1.73 13.23
CA GLY A 214 1.52 -1.02 13.76
C GLY A 214 2.06 0.08 12.85
N GLU A 215 2.90 0.96 13.39
CA GLU A 215 3.61 1.92 12.55
C GLU A 215 4.64 1.22 11.66
N HIS A 216 4.66 1.57 10.38
CA HIS A 216 5.60 1.03 9.40
C HIS A 216 5.73 1.95 8.19
N THR A 217 6.72 1.65 7.36
CA THR A 217 6.83 2.11 5.97
C THR A 217 6.60 0.94 5.01
N ASP A 218 6.12 1.25 3.82
CA ASP A 218 5.96 0.25 2.76
C ASP A 218 7.28 -0.01 2.04
N TYR A 219 7.45 -1.20 1.46
CA TYR A 219 8.79 -1.63 1.03
C TYR A 219 9.10 -1.27 -0.42
N GLY A 220 8.08 -1.33 -1.28
CA GLY A 220 8.19 -1.29 -2.73
C GLY A 220 8.34 0.12 -3.32
N SER A 221 7.83 0.30 -4.54
CA SER A 221 7.85 1.60 -5.23
C SER A 221 6.75 2.51 -4.69
N ILE A 222 5.49 2.12 -4.87
CA ILE A 222 4.32 2.81 -4.36
C ILE A 222 3.31 1.80 -3.82
N THR A 223 2.36 2.26 -3.00
CA THR A 223 1.20 1.48 -2.60
C THR A 223 -0.06 2.20 -3.05
N LEU A 224 -0.99 1.47 -3.68
CA LEU A 224 -2.35 1.95 -3.94
C LEU A 224 -3.25 1.42 -2.83
N LEU A 225 -3.67 2.30 -1.93
CA LEU A 225 -4.51 1.96 -0.78
C LEU A 225 -5.95 2.43 -1.01
N PHE A 226 -6.86 1.47 -1.00
CA PHE A 226 -8.30 1.69 -1.00
C PHE A 226 -8.82 1.44 0.41
N GLN A 227 -9.54 2.40 0.98
CA GLN A 227 -10.09 2.28 2.33
C GLN A 227 -11.60 2.57 2.34
N ASP A 228 -12.31 1.89 3.24
CA ASP A 228 -13.71 2.19 3.51
C ASP A 228 -13.88 3.51 4.31
N GLY A 229 -15.13 3.83 4.64
CA GLY A 229 -15.48 5.04 5.39
C GLY A 229 -15.19 5.02 6.89
N ARG A 230 -14.57 3.96 7.45
CA ARG A 230 -14.36 3.83 8.91
C ARG A 230 -13.21 4.70 9.41
N GLY A 231 -12.19 4.94 8.59
CA GLY A 231 -10.99 5.68 8.99
C GLY A 231 -10.02 4.86 9.85
N GLY A 232 -9.27 5.55 10.71
CA GLY A 232 -8.23 4.96 11.58
C GLY A 232 -6.82 4.95 10.97
N LEU A 233 -6.68 5.15 9.64
CA LEU A 233 -5.37 5.35 9.01
C LEU A 233 -4.76 6.67 9.49
N GLN A 234 -3.50 6.62 9.92
CA GLN A 234 -2.72 7.81 10.31
C GLN A 234 -1.37 7.84 9.60
N VAL A 235 -0.95 9.05 9.20
CA VAL A 235 0.36 9.33 8.57
C VAL A 235 1.17 10.22 9.50
N LYS A 236 2.47 9.95 9.63
CA LYS A 236 3.37 10.72 10.51
C LYS A 236 3.76 12.03 9.84
N SER A 237 3.45 13.15 10.49
CA SER A 237 3.78 14.49 10.01
C SER A 237 5.28 14.78 10.13
N PRO A 238 5.78 15.82 9.42
CA PRO A 238 7.15 16.30 9.58
C PRO A 238 7.48 16.76 11.02
N THR A 239 6.46 17.09 11.84
CA THR A 239 6.65 17.45 13.25
C THR A 239 6.69 16.23 14.17
N GLY A 240 6.66 15.00 13.63
CA GLY A 240 6.68 13.74 14.38
C GLY A 240 5.33 13.28 14.91
N ASN A 241 4.23 13.97 14.61
CA ASN A 241 2.90 13.63 15.11
C ASN A 241 2.11 12.80 14.09
N PHE A 242 1.34 11.82 14.55
CA PHE A 242 0.37 11.15 13.67
C PHE A 242 -0.84 12.04 13.37
N VAL A 243 -1.25 12.04 12.11
CA VAL A 243 -2.37 12.82 11.54
C VAL A 243 -3.32 11.87 10.83
N ASP A 244 -4.62 12.03 11.03
CA ASP A 244 -5.63 11.18 10.41
C ASP A 244 -5.70 11.39 8.89
N ALA A 245 -5.54 10.29 8.15
CA ALA A 245 -5.76 10.25 6.71
C ALA A 245 -7.25 9.97 6.46
N THR A 246 -8.05 11.04 6.57
CA THR A 246 -9.51 10.98 6.50
C THR A 246 -9.98 10.31 5.19
N PRO A 247 -10.85 9.28 5.25
CA PRO A 247 -11.40 8.66 4.06
C PRO A 247 -12.16 9.67 3.18
N ILE A 248 -11.89 9.63 1.88
CA ILE A 248 -12.61 10.38 0.85
C ILE A 248 -13.16 9.36 -0.15
N GLU A 249 -14.47 9.34 -0.33
CA GLU A 249 -15.15 8.40 -1.23
C GLU A 249 -14.63 8.55 -2.67
N GLY A 250 -14.43 7.42 -3.36
CA GLY A 250 -13.95 7.40 -4.75
C GLY A 250 -12.50 7.83 -4.93
N THR A 251 -11.67 7.75 -3.88
CA THR A 251 -10.24 8.07 -3.96
C THR A 251 -9.34 6.87 -3.68
N ILE A 252 -8.12 6.94 -4.23
CA ILE A 252 -6.99 6.07 -3.87
C ILE A 252 -6.03 6.89 -3.02
N VAL A 253 -5.68 6.38 -1.84
CA VAL A 253 -4.53 6.91 -1.10
C VAL A 253 -3.28 6.27 -1.71
N VAL A 254 -2.33 7.07 -2.18
CA VAL A 254 -1.10 6.58 -2.78
C VAL A 254 0.09 7.08 -1.99
N ASN A 255 0.96 6.18 -1.54
CA ASN A 255 2.21 6.53 -0.89
C ASN A 255 3.40 5.89 -1.58
N ALA A 256 4.55 6.55 -1.48
CA ALA A 256 5.81 5.94 -1.88
C ALA A 256 6.31 4.97 -0.81
N GLY A 257 6.94 3.90 -1.25
CA GLY A 257 7.64 2.94 -0.41
C GLY A 257 9.15 3.20 -0.36
N ASP A 258 9.83 2.42 0.48
CA ASP A 258 11.24 2.60 0.79
C ASP A 258 12.15 2.36 -0.41
N LEU A 259 11.80 1.46 -1.34
CA LEU A 259 12.57 1.32 -2.58
C LEU A 259 12.49 2.59 -3.41
N LEU A 260 11.34 3.23 -3.58
CA LEU A 260 11.28 4.48 -4.35
C LEU A 260 11.99 5.63 -3.64
N ALA A 261 11.94 5.69 -2.30
CA ALA A 261 12.72 6.64 -1.54
C ALA A 261 14.22 6.47 -1.80
N ARG A 262 14.74 5.24 -1.64
CA ARG A 262 16.13 4.86 -1.96
C ARG A 262 16.48 5.19 -3.41
N TRP A 263 15.62 4.79 -4.33
CA TRP A 263 15.82 4.95 -5.77
C TRP A 263 15.94 6.44 -6.15
N SER A 264 15.18 7.30 -5.49
CA SER A 264 15.18 8.75 -5.68
C SER A 264 16.26 9.51 -4.89
N ASN A 265 17.19 8.83 -4.22
CA ASN A 265 18.19 9.43 -3.33
C ASN A 265 17.58 10.22 -2.13
N ASP A 266 16.45 9.74 -1.61
CA ASP A 266 15.56 10.39 -0.63
C ASP A 266 14.95 11.73 -1.08
N GLN A 267 14.88 12.01 -2.38
CA GLN A 267 14.08 13.14 -2.83
C GLN A 267 12.58 12.87 -2.64
N ILE A 268 12.14 11.63 -2.85
CA ILE A 268 10.79 11.15 -2.54
C ILE A 268 10.81 10.53 -1.14
N LYS A 269 9.77 10.79 -0.35
CA LYS A 269 9.66 10.29 1.03
C LYS A 269 8.83 9.01 1.09
N SER A 270 9.35 8.02 1.79
CA SER A 270 8.56 6.92 2.34
C SER A 270 8.20 7.27 3.77
N THR A 271 6.91 7.45 4.05
CA THR A 271 6.45 8.06 5.30
C THR A 271 5.79 7.02 6.21
N LEU A 272 6.18 7.05 7.49
CA LEU A 272 5.59 6.21 8.53
C LEU A 272 4.08 6.41 8.61
N HIS A 273 3.36 5.31 8.66
CA HIS A 273 1.91 5.29 8.80
C HIS A 273 1.46 4.08 9.61
N ARG A 274 0.24 4.14 10.16
CA ARG A 274 -0.35 3.10 11.02
C ARG A 274 -1.87 3.07 10.92
N VAL A 275 -2.51 2.06 11.48
CA VAL A 275 -3.98 2.03 11.64
C VAL A 275 -4.32 1.88 13.12
N VAL A 276 -5.02 2.86 13.67
CA VAL A 276 -5.45 2.91 15.08
C VAL A 276 -6.98 2.75 15.19
N GLU A 277 -7.52 2.99 16.38
CA GLU A 277 -8.96 3.10 16.56
C GLU A 277 -9.56 4.21 15.66
N PRO A 278 -10.74 3.99 15.05
CA PRO A 278 -11.44 5.03 14.30
C PRO A 278 -11.63 6.31 15.14
N PRO A 279 -11.50 7.51 14.55
CA PRO A 279 -11.66 8.77 15.29
C PRO A 279 -13.10 9.05 15.72
N ARG A 280 -14.08 8.32 15.17
CA ARG A 280 -15.50 8.47 15.49
C ARG A 280 -15.85 7.56 16.67
N ASN A 281 -16.50 8.13 17.68
CA ASN A 281 -17.10 7.34 18.76
C ASN A 281 -18.32 6.58 18.24
N GLU A 282 -18.15 5.30 17.91
CA GLU A 282 -19.21 4.43 17.35
C GLU A 282 -19.95 3.62 18.44
N GLY A 283 -19.88 4.05 19.70
CA GLY A 283 -20.57 3.41 20.82
C GLY A 283 -19.64 2.48 21.61
N LYS A 284 -20.11 1.26 21.94
CA LYS A 284 -19.30 0.29 22.71
C LYS A 284 -18.32 -0.51 21.85
N LYS A 285 -18.55 -0.54 20.54
CA LYS A 285 -17.77 -1.31 19.57
C LYS A 285 -17.42 -0.47 18.36
N TYR A 286 -16.24 -0.72 17.81
CA TYR A 286 -15.89 -0.29 16.47
C TYR A 286 -16.28 -1.40 15.48
N PRO A 287 -17.12 -1.13 14.47
CA PRO A 287 -17.49 -2.10 13.45
C PRO A 287 -16.29 -2.58 12.61
N PRO A 288 -16.49 -3.62 11.79
CA PRO A 288 -15.48 -4.08 10.84
C PRO A 288 -15.01 -2.96 9.92
N ARG A 289 -13.71 -2.92 9.67
CA ARG A 289 -13.06 -2.07 8.65
C ARG A 289 -12.45 -2.96 7.59
N TYR A 290 -12.62 -2.58 6.33
CA TYR A 290 -11.97 -3.20 5.18
C TYR A 290 -11.06 -2.20 4.47
N SER A 291 -9.91 -2.68 4.04
CA SER A 291 -9.06 -1.95 3.09
C SER A 291 -8.39 -2.92 2.14
N ILE A 292 -7.94 -2.40 1.00
CA ILE A 292 -7.20 -3.16 0.00
C ILE A 292 -5.92 -2.39 -0.26
N ALA A 293 -4.78 -3.01 -0.01
CA ALA A 293 -3.47 -2.44 -0.29
C ALA A 293 -2.85 -3.18 -1.47
N TYR A 294 -2.63 -2.48 -2.58
CA TYR A 294 -1.91 -3.01 -3.72
C TYR A 294 -0.48 -2.48 -3.70
N PHE A 295 0.45 -3.32 -3.26
CA PHE A 295 1.87 -2.99 -3.16
C PHE A 295 2.53 -3.15 -4.52
N CYS A 296 2.98 -2.04 -5.07
CA CYS A 296 3.72 -2.02 -6.32
C CYS A 296 5.20 -2.21 -6.05
N ASN A 297 5.86 -3.11 -6.79
CA ASN A 297 7.29 -3.32 -6.67
C ASN A 297 7.95 -3.23 -8.05
N PRO A 298 9.22 -2.78 -8.12
CA PRO A 298 10.04 -3.09 -9.27
C PRO A 298 10.19 -4.60 -9.44
N ASN A 299 10.33 -5.07 -10.67
CA ASN A 299 10.59 -6.47 -11.02
C ASN A 299 11.68 -7.02 -10.10
N HIS A 300 11.51 -8.25 -9.61
CA HIS A 300 12.42 -8.82 -8.61
C HIS A 300 13.88 -8.84 -9.06
N ASP A 301 14.14 -9.00 -10.35
CA ASP A 301 15.49 -9.02 -10.92
C ASP A 301 16.09 -7.64 -11.23
N SER A 302 15.32 -6.56 -11.06
CA SER A 302 15.80 -5.19 -11.26
C SER A 302 16.87 -4.83 -10.23
N ILE A 303 17.98 -4.26 -10.70
CA ILE A 303 18.93 -3.54 -9.85
C ILE A 303 18.45 -2.10 -9.70
N ILE A 304 18.24 -1.69 -8.45
CA ILE A 304 17.77 -0.37 -8.06
C ILE A 304 18.98 0.49 -7.72
N GLU A 305 19.32 1.39 -8.64
CA GLU A 305 20.38 2.39 -8.50
C GLU A 305 19.81 3.79 -8.61
N THR A 306 20.45 4.75 -7.95
CA THR A 306 20.02 6.15 -7.89
C THR A 306 19.57 6.71 -9.25
N ILE A 307 18.34 7.22 -9.32
CA ILE A 307 17.71 7.76 -10.54
C ILE A 307 18.54 8.94 -11.08
N PRO A 308 18.79 9.02 -12.41
CA PRO A 308 19.44 10.17 -13.02
C PRO A 308 18.74 11.50 -12.68
N GLY A 309 19.51 12.55 -12.42
CA GLY A 309 18.96 13.86 -12.05
C GLY A 309 18.53 13.98 -10.57
N THR A 310 18.72 12.94 -9.76
CA THR A 310 18.54 13.02 -8.29
C THR A 310 19.81 13.30 -7.51
N TYR A 311 20.93 13.49 -8.22
CA TYR A 311 22.26 13.78 -7.72
C TYR A 311 23.05 14.59 -8.77
N THR A 312 24.06 15.33 -8.34
CA THR A 312 24.91 16.20 -9.18
C THR A 312 26.27 15.56 -9.47
N CYS A 313 26.85 14.87 -8.48
CA CYS A 313 28.08 14.10 -8.61
C CYS A 313 27.96 12.74 -7.92
N GLU A 314 28.84 11.79 -8.24
CA GLU A 314 28.73 10.40 -7.76
C GLU A 314 28.84 10.30 -6.23
N GLU A 315 29.56 11.23 -5.60
CA GLU A 315 29.71 11.31 -4.15
C GLU A 315 28.40 11.69 -3.42
N GLU A 316 27.40 12.23 -4.13
CA GLU A 316 26.08 12.53 -3.57
C GLU A 316 25.14 11.31 -3.53
N LYS A 317 25.52 10.18 -4.15
CA LYS A 317 24.73 8.94 -4.07
C LYS A 317 24.82 8.37 -2.65
N LYS A 318 23.68 8.30 -1.97
CA LYS A 318 23.60 7.82 -0.58
C LYS A 318 23.62 6.30 -0.46
N TYR A 319 23.33 5.60 -1.54
CA TYR A 319 23.03 4.17 -1.54
C TYR A 319 23.76 3.45 -2.66
N GLU A 320 24.29 2.27 -2.35
CA GLU A 320 24.74 1.31 -3.37
C GLU A 320 23.53 0.70 -4.12
N GLY A 321 23.78 0.14 -5.31
CA GLY A 321 22.78 -0.62 -6.03
C GLY A 321 22.28 -1.82 -5.23
N ILE A 322 20.97 -2.11 -5.28
CA ILE A 322 20.38 -3.27 -4.62
C ILE A 322 19.39 -3.98 -5.53
N LYS A 323 19.35 -5.32 -5.48
CA LYS A 323 18.34 -6.10 -6.19
C LYS A 323 16.97 -5.95 -5.52
N SER A 324 15.93 -5.62 -6.30
CA SER A 324 14.57 -5.37 -5.79
C SER A 324 14.02 -6.54 -4.98
N GLY A 325 14.14 -7.77 -5.51
CA GLY A 325 13.66 -8.98 -4.85
C GLY A 325 14.33 -9.23 -3.50
N ASP A 326 15.66 -9.07 -3.42
CA ASP A 326 16.43 -9.27 -2.19
C ASP A 326 16.00 -8.27 -1.09
N TRP A 327 15.76 -7.02 -1.47
CA TRP A 327 15.24 -6.00 -0.55
C TRP A 327 13.85 -6.35 -0.02
N VAL A 328 12.92 -6.72 -0.90
CA VAL A 328 11.54 -7.05 -0.51
C VAL A 328 11.52 -8.29 0.38
N GLN A 329 12.30 -9.33 0.05
CA GLN A 329 12.43 -10.54 0.86
C GLN A 329 13.00 -10.23 2.25
N MET A 330 14.07 -9.44 2.34
CA MET A 330 14.65 -9.01 3.62
C MET A 330 13.60 -8.32 4.51
N ARG A 331 12.77 -7.44 3.93
CA ARG A 331 11.73 -6.70 4.66
C ARG A 331 10.55 -7.57 5.07
N LEU A 332 10.16 -8.52 4.23
CA LEU A 332 9.10 -9.49 4.55
C LEU A 332 9.53 -10.45 5.65
N ALA A 333 10.77 -10.95 5.61
CA ALA A 333 11.33 -11.80 6.65
C ALA A 333 11.38 -11.10 8.02
N ALA A 334 11.51 -9.76 8.04
CA ALA A 334 11.41 -8.97 9.27
C ALA A 334 9.97 -8.86 9.81
N THR A 335 8.94 -9.05 8.97
CA THR A 335 7.53 -8.82 9.31
C THR A 335 6.77 -10.09 9.71
N TYR A 336 7.08 -11.23 9.08
CA TYR A 336 6.48 -12.55 9.34
C TYR A 336 7.39 -13.45 10.18
#